data_AF-A0A3L7NWD2-F1
#
_entry.id   AF-A0A3L7NWD2-F1
#
_cell.length_a   1.000
_cell.length_b   1.000
_cell.length_c   1.000
_cell.angle_alpha   90.00
_cell.angle_beta   90.00
_cell.angle_gamma   90.00
#
_symmetry.space_group_name_H-M   'P 1'
#
loop_
_entity.id
_entity.type
_entity.pdbx_description
1 polymer ?
#
loop_
_entity_poly.entity_id
_entity_poly.type
_entity_poly.pdbx_seq_one_letter_code
_entity_poly.pdbx_strand_id
1 'polypeptide(L)'
;MGAVTTEQVQPMADSRRKVDAFFACLVTAIAVGLLATTASALWSVSNMGTWPKTWPGQMEPLRKQARSLRGSLADLTAYEIPFTSQKDFEAAWPHLLQVKSKGAPVVLLRGPNAKLGLSIPAGVCIHCPPGHPEKNAMPAAPIAVANTRERWLYTTYIELIVDGHVVDLNRIALPADTPILDEWFNAGKSD
;
A
#
# COMPACT_ATOMS: atom_id res chain seq x y z
N MET A 1 -62.91 -56.01 27.93
CA MET A 1 -61.46 -56.15 27.72
C MET A 1 -61.04 -55.14 26.64
N GLY A 2 -60.63 -53.95 27.05
CA GLY A 2 -60.15 -52.90 26.15
C GLY A 2 -58.64 -52.78 26.30
N ALA A 3 -57.90 -52.95 25.20
CA ALA A 3 -56.47 -52.77 25.17
C ALA A 3 -56.14 -51.28 25.16
N VAL A 4 -55.38 -50.82 26.14
CA VAL A 4 -54.84 -49.47 26.22
C VAL A 4 -53.54 -49.45 25.43
N THR A 5 -53.51 -48.74 24.30
CA THR A 5 -52.37 -48.62 23.41
C THR A 5 -51.34 -47.65 24.00
N THR A 6 -50.22 -48.17 24.46
CA THR A 6 -49.07 -47.41 24.97
C THR A 6 -48.21 -46.95 23.79
N GLU A 7 -48.56 -45.84 23.13
CA GLU A 7 -47.77 -45.36 21.99
C GLU A 7 -47.76 -43.83 21.85
N GLN A 8 -47.43 -43.06 22.89
CA GLN A 8 -47.30 -41.59 22.77
C GLN A 8 -46.34 -40.96 23.81
N VAL A 9 -45.10 -41.45 23.96
CA VAL A 9 -44.09 -40.75 24.84
C VAL A 9 -42.73 -40.50 24.16
N GLN A 10 -42.55 -40.94 22.90
CA GLN A 10 -41.25 -40.86 22.24
C GLN A 10 -40.82 -39.52 21.57
N PRO A 11 -41.68 -38.50 21.30
CA PRO A 11 -41.24 -37.36 20.47
C PRO A 11 -40.44 -36.27 21.21
N MET A 12 -40.46 -36.19 22.54
CA MET A 12 -39.82 -35.08 23.27
C MET A 12 -38.29 -35.21 23.45
N ALA A 13 -37.75 -36.43 23.48
CA ALA A 13 -36.31 -36.64 23.70
C ALA A 13 -35.46 -36.30 22.46
N ASP A 14 -36.01 -36.48 21.26
CA ASP A 14 -35.33 -36.20 19.99
C ASP A 14 -35.27 -34.68 19.70
N SER A 15 -36.29 -33.92 20.11
CA SER A 15 -36.32 -32.47 19.94
C SER A 15 -35.24 -31.75 20.76
N ARG A 16 -34.99 -32.17 22.02
CA ARG A 16 -33.94 -31.58 22.86
C ARG A 16 -32.53 -31.82 22.30
N ARG A 17 -32.23 -33.03 21.81
CA ARG A 17 -30.92 -33.34 21.20
C ARG A 17 -30.61 -32.50 19.97
N LYS A 18 -31.63 -32.20 19.14
CA LYS A 18 -31.47 -31.34 17.96
C LYS A 18 -31.19 -29.89 18.35
N VAL A 19 -31.84 -29.38 19.39
CA VAL A 19 -31.59 -28.04 19.93
C VAL A 19 -30.19 -27.95 20.51
N ASP A 20 -29.77 -28.94 21.32
CA ASP A 20 -28.43 -28.96 21.92
C ASP A 20 -27.32 -29.04 20.86
N ALA A 21 -27.50 -29.87 19.81
CA ALA A 21 -26.55 -29.97 18.70
C ALA A 21 -26.47 -28.67 17.89
N PHE A 22 -27.61 -28.00 17.65
CA PHE A 22 -27.64 -26.71 16.96
C PHE A 22 -26.92 -25.61 17.75
N PHE A 23 -27.19 -25.53 19.07
CA PHE A 23 -26.50 -24.59 19.95
C PHE A 23 -25.00 -24.86 20.01
N ALA A 24 -24.57 -26.12 20.11
CA ALA A 24 -23.15 -26.48 20.12
C ALA A 24 -22.44 -26.10 18.80
N CYS A 25 -23.08 -26.34 17.64
CA CYS A 25 -22.56 -25.92 16.34
C CYS A 25 -22.47 -24.39 16.23
N LEU A 26 -23.49 -23.65 16.68
CA LEU A 26 -23.50 -22.19 16.65
C LEU A 26 -22.40 -21.60 17.53
N VAL A 27 -22.25 -22.09 18.77
CA VAL A 27 -21.18 -21.64 19.68
C VAL A 27 -19.80 -21.93 19.10
N THR A 28 -19.62 -23.11 18.48
CA THR A 28 -18.35 -23.46 17.81
C THR A 28 -18.07 -22.54 16.64
N ALA A 29 -19.06 -22.24 15.79
CA ALA A 29 -18.91 -21.34 14.66
C ALA A 29 -18.56 -19.91 15.11
N ILE A 30 -19.18 -19.42 16.18
CA ILE A 30 -18.86 -18.10 16.76
C ILE A 30 -17.44 -18.09 17.33
N ALA A 31 -17.04 -19.14 18.07
CA ALA A 31 -15.69 -19.23 18.61
C ALA A 31 -14.61 -19.26 17.51
N VAL A 32 -14.84 -20.01 16.43
CA VAL A 32 -13.93 -20.04 15.27
C VAL A 32 -13.92 -18.68 14.56
N GLY A 33 -15.08 -18.03 14.39
CA GLY A 33 -15.18 -16.70 13.79
C GLY A 33 -14.44 -15.61 14.59
N LEU A 34 -14.50 -15.67 15.92
CA LEU A 34 -13.80 -14.72 16.80
C LEU A 34 -12.28 -14.93 16.84
N LEU A 35 -11.79 -16.15 16.60
CA LEU A 35 -10.35 -16.41 16.49
C LEU A 35 -9.78 -15.94 15.13
N ALA A 36 -10.61 -15.87 14.09
CA ALA A 36 -10.19 -15.45 12.75
C ALA A 36 -10.03 -13.92 12.58
N THR A 37 -10.44 -13.09 13.53
CA THR A 37 -10.46 -11.62 13.39
C THR A 37 -9.15 -10.91 13.75
N THR A 38 -8.09 -11.64 14.13
CA THR A 38 -6.80 -11.02 14.52
C THR A 38 -5.82 -10.83 13.38
N ALA A 39 -6.24 -10.99 12.12
CA ALA A 39 -5.44 -10.62 10.95
C ALA A 39 -5.33 -9.09 10.86
N SER A 40 -4.48 -8.49 11.70
CA SER A 40 -4.04 -7.11 11.52
C SER A 40 -3.27 -7.04 10.21
N ALA A 41 -3.78 -6.25 9.26
CA ALA A 41 -3.04 -5.98 8.05
C ALA A 41 -1.76 -5.24 8.44
N LEU A 42 -0.60 -5.80 8.07
CA LEU A 42 0.72 -5.17 8.23
C LEU A 42 0.81 -3.80 7.51
N TRP A 43 -0.16 -3.53 6.64
CA TRP A 43 -0.30 -2.32 5.85
C TRP A 43 -1.70 -1.73 6.00
N SER A 44 -1.76 -0.45 6.32
CA SER A 44 -2.91 0.43 6.10
C SER A 44 -2.84 1.02 4.70
N VAL A 45 -3.96 0.96 3.98
CA VAL A 45 -4.07 1.49 2.61
C VAL A 45 -5.20 2.51 2.58
N SER A 46 -4.91 3.70 2.07
CA SER A 46 -5.90 4.74 1.76
C SER A 46 -6.01 4.91 0.24
N ASN A 47 -7.24 5.03 -0.26
CA ASN A 47 -7.53 5.28 -1.68
C ASN A 47 -7.41 6.77 -2.07
N MET A 48 -6.74 7.56 -1.22
CA MET A 48 -6.39 8.94 -1.49
C MET A 48 -5.02 9.26 -0.88
N GLY A 49 -4.40 10.34 -1.37
CA GLY A 49 -3.18 10.91 -0.81
C GLY A 49 -3.40 11.53 0.58
N THR A 50 -2.66 11.06 1.58
CA THR A 50 -2.71 11.55 2.98
C THR A 50 -1.46 12.32 3.39
N TRP A 51 -0.68 12.81 2.41
CA TRP A 51 0.51 13.64 2.67
C TRP A 51 0.17 14.94 3.42
N PRO A 52 1.12 15.53 4.14
CA PRO A 52 0.84 16.69 4.98
C PRO A 52 0.51 17.95 4.17
N LYS A 53 -0.12 18.92 4.84
CA LYS A 53 -0.49 20.22 4.25
C LYS A 53 0.72 21.11 3.91
N THR A 54 1.91 20.75 4.39
CA THR A 54 3.17 21.46 4.12
C THR A 54 3.74 21.16 2.74
N TRP A 55 3.26 20.10 2.07
CA TRP A 55 3.63 19.82 0.68
C TRP A 55 3.07 20.87 -0.29
N PRO A 56 3.65 21.01 -1.50
CA PRO A 56 3.20 21.99 -2.48
C PRO A 56 1.70 21.89 -2.75
N GLY A 57 0.97 23.01 -2.65
CA GLY A 57 -0.48 23.05 -2.85
C GLY A 57 -0.92 22.59 -4.23
N GLN A 58 -0.04 22.67 -5.23
CA GLN A 58 -0.27 22.17 -6.59
C GLN A 58 -0.43 20.64 -6.66
N MET A 59 0.02 19.92 -5.63
CA MET A 59 -0.21 18.47 -5.52
C MET A 59 -1.60 18.15 -4.96
N GLU A 60 -2.29 19.08 -4.31
CA GLU A 60 -3.59 18.83 -3.67
C GLU A 60 -4.64 18.20 -4.60
N PRO A 61 -4.78 18.63 -5.89
CA PRO A 61 -5.68 17.97 -6.84
C PRO A 61 -5.36 16.48 -7.06
N LEU A 62 -4.09 16.08 -6.92
CA LEU A 62 -3.64 14.70 -7.10
C LEU A 62 -4.04 13.78 -5.95
N ARG A 63 -4.50 14.30 -4.80
CA ARG A 63 -4.91 13.45 -3.66
C ARG A 63 -5.96 12.42 -4.05
N LYS A 64 -6.92 12.80 -4.89
CA LYS A 64 -8.05 11.94 -5.26
C LYS A 64 -7.63 10.72 -6.08
N GLN A 65 -6.59 10.85 -6.91
CA GLN A 65 -6.09 9.74 -7.74
C GLN A 65 -4.97 8.96 -7.07
N ALA A 66 -4.35 9.52 -6.02
CA ALA A 66 -3.27 8.89 -5.31
C ALA A 66 -3.75 7.79 -4.35
N ARG A 67 -2.83 6.92 -3.93
CA ARG A 67 -3.00 6.00 -2.81
C ARG A 67 -1.93 6.28 -1.77
N SER A 68 -2.27 6.08 -0.50
CA SER A 68 -1.30 6.13 0.58
C SER A 68 -1.15 4.73 1.17
N LEU A 69 0.08 4.24 1.18
CA LEU A 69 0.45 2.97 1.77
C LEU A 69 1.23 3.27 3.04
N ARG A 70 0.74 2.81 4.19
CA ARG A 70 1.43 2.98 5.47
C ARG A 70 1.55 1.63 6.14
N GLY A 71 2.76 1.17 6.45
CA GLY A 71 2.94 -0.15 7.03
C GLY A 71 4.39 -0.57 7.12
N SER A 72 4.61 -1.87 7.33
CA SER A 72 5.92 -2.47 7.68
C SER A 72 6.34 -2.26 9.14
N LEU A 73 7.35 -3.03 9.57
CA LEU A 73 7.98 -2.95 10.89
C LEU A 73 8.53 -1.55 11.24
N ALA A 74 8.78 -0.72 10.22
CA ALA A 74 9.35 0.62 10.37
C ALA A 74 8.34 1.75 10.12
N ASP A 75 7.03 1.49 10.06
CA ASP A 75 5.99 2.52 9.80
C ASP A 75 6.30 3.36 8.54
N LEU A 76 6.66 2.67 7.46
CA LEU A 76 7.00 3.28 6.18
C LEU A 76 5.74 3.82 5.53
N THR A 77 5.84 5.01 4.97
CA THR A 77 4.76 5.64 4.22
C THR A 77 5.20 5.84 2.78
N ALA A 78 4.37 5.40 1.83
CA ALA A 78 4.57 5.62 0.41
C ALA A 78 3.29 6.19 -0.22
N TYR A 79 3.45 7.13 -1.16
CA TYR A 79 2.35 7.71 -1.92
C TYR A 79 2.47 7.31 -3.38
N GLU A 80 1.50 6.56 -3.85
CA GLU A 80 1.41 6.13 -5.23
C GLU A 80 0.51 7.09 -6.00
N ILE A 81 1.02 7.71 -7.05
CA ILE A 81 0.29 8.70 -7.84
C ILE A 81 0.31 8.23 -9.30
N PRO A 82 -0.72 7.49 -9.74
CA PRO A 82 -0.85 7.10 -11.13
C PRO A 82 -1.15 8.33 -11.98
N PHE A 83 -0.64 8.35 -13.22
CA PHE A 83 -1.01 9.33 -14.23
C PHE A 83 -1.54 8.61 -15.46
N THR A 84 -2.57 9.17 -16.08
CA THR A 84 -3.15 8.67 -17.34
C THR A 84 -2.91 9.61 -18.51
N SER A 85 -2.38 10.80 -18.23
CA SER A 85 -2.15 11.88 -19.18
C SER A 85 -0.74 12.41 -18.99
N GLN A 86 0.01 12.47 -20.08
CA GLN A 86 1.36 13.01 -20.10
C GLN A 86 1.39 14.48 -19.68
N LYS A 87 0.41 15.27 -20.13
CA LYS A 87 0.30 16.69 -19.77
C LYS A 87 0.13 16.89 -18.27
N ASP A 88 -0.67 16.05 -17.63
CA ASP A 88 -0.94 16.15 -16.19
C ASP A 88 0.30 15.75 -15.38
N PHE A 89 1.02 14.71 -15.85
CA PHE A 89 2.30 14.32 -15.28
C PHE A 89 3.35 15.43 -15.41
N GLU A 90 3.55 15.98 -16.60
CA GLU A 90 4.50 17.08 -16.84
C GLU A 90 4.18 18.32 -16.01
N ALA A 91 2.90 18.65 -15.84
CA ALA A 91 2.48 19.76 -14.98
C ALA A 91 2.76 19.48 -13.50
N ALA A 92 2.60 18.24 -13.04
CA ALA A 92 2.85 17.86 -11.66
C ALA A 92 4.35 17.69 -11.34
N TRP A 93 5.16 17.29 -12.31
CA TRP A 93 6.54 16.84 -12.12
C TRP A 93 7.43 17.83 -11.35
N PRO A 94 7.44 19.15 -11.65
CA PRO A 94 8.23 20.12 -10.89
C PRO A 94 7.84 20.19 -9.41
N HIS A 95 6.57 19.94 -9.08
CA HIS A 95 6.05 19.96 -7.70
C HIS A 95 6.35 18.65 -6.97
N LEU A 96 6.29 17.52 -7.67
CA LEU A 96 6.72 16.23 -7.14
C LEU A 96 8.19 16.26 -6.73
N LEU A 97 9.05 16.90 -7.53
CA LEU A 97 10.47 17.04 -7.20
C LEU A 97 10.76 17.88 -5.95
N GLN A 98 9.88 18.83 -5.59
CA GLN A 98 10.06 19.70 -4.41
C GLN A 98 9.94 18.96 -3.08
N VAL A 99 9.23 17.81 -3.06
CA VAL A 99 9.05 17.03 -1.82
C VAL A 99 10.25 16.13 -1.52
N LYS A 100 11.11 15.91 -2.51
CA LYS A 100 12.28 15.04 -2.41
C LYS A 100 13.32 15.64 -1.46
N SER A 101 13.94 14.79 -0.64
CA SER A 101 15.12 15.19 0.13
C SER A 101 16.29 15.56 -0.81
N LYS A 102 17.12 16.51 -0.37
CA LYS A 102 18.31 16.91 -1.13
C LYS A 102 19.24 15.70 -1.30
N GLY A 103 19.75 15.48 -2.52
CA GLY A 103 20.64 14.35 -2.84
C GLY A 103 19.98 12.96 -2.87
N ALA A 104 18.74 12.81 -2.40
CA ALA A 104 17.99 11.57 -2.57
C ALA A 104 17.71 11.28 -4.06
N PRO A 105 17.64 10.01 -4.49
CA PRO A 105 17.59 9.68 -5.90
C PRO A 105 16.20 9.82 -6.51
N VAL A 106 16.16 9.83 -7.84
CA VAL A 106 15.00 9.35 -8.60
C VAL A 106 15.35 7.96 -9.13
N VAL A 107 14.58 6.96 -8.73
CA VAL A 107 14.75 5.56 -9.14
C VAL A 107 13.84 5.28 -10.32
N LEU A 108 14.38 4.87 -11.45
CA LEU A 108 13.62 4.56 -12.66
C LEU A 108 13.13 3.13 -12.60
N LEU A 109 11.81 2.97 -12.67
CA LEU A 109 11.13 1.68 -12.75
C LEU A 109 10.44 1.55 -14.10
N ARG A 110 10.31 0.32 -14.59
CA ARG A 110 9.58 0.02 -15.82
C ARG A 110 8.10 -0.14 -15.49
N GLY A 111 7.25 0.55 -16.25
CA GLY A 111 5.81 0.35 -16.21
C GLY A 111 5.36 -0.90 -16.98
N PRO A 112 4.27 -1.57 -16.57
CA PRO A 112 3.55 -1.36 -15.32
C PRO A 112 4.33 -1.89 -14.10
N ASN A 113 4.20 -1.21 -12.95
CA ASN A 113 4.79 -1.64 -11.69
C ASN A 113 3.69 -1.93 -10.66
N ALA A 114 3.69 -3.14 -10.08
CA ALA A 114 2.66 -3.58 -9.15
C ALA A 114 3.14 -3.57 -7.69
N LYS A 115 2.31 -3.02 -6.80
CA LYS A 115 2.54 -3.01 -5.35
C LYS A 115 1.24 -3.27 -4.61
N LEU A 116 1.30 -4.20 -3.65
CA LEU A 116 0.15 -4.61 -2.82
C LEU A 116 -1.10 -4.90 -3.66
N GLY A 117 -0.93 -5.62 -4.77
CA GLY A 117 -2.03 -6.06 -5.64
C GLY A 117 -2.58 -5.01 -6.63
N LEU A 118 -2.07 -3.77 -6.63
CA LEU A 118 -2.47 -2.76 -7.61
C LEU A 118 -1.31 -2.43 -8.55
N SER A 119 -1.62 -2.40 -9.84
CA SER A 119 -0.67 -2.11 -10.91
C SER A 119 -0.77 -0.65 -11.32
N ILE A 120 0.38 0.05 -11.34
CA ILE A 120 0.50 1.42 -11.83
C ILE A 120 1.18 1.35 -13.20
N PRO A 121 0.46 1.66 -14.30
CA PRO A 121 1.05 1.68 -15.64
C PRO A 121 2.16 2.72 -15.77
N ALA A 122 1.88 3.94 -15.29
CA ALA A 122 2.77 5.09 -15.34
C ALA A 122 2.49 6.03 -14.17
N GLY A 123 3.53 6.68 -13.65
CA GLY A 123 3.39 7.68 -12.59
C GLY A 123 4.56 7.67 -11.62
N VAL A 124 4.28 7.98 -10.35
CA VAL A 124 5.31 8.06 -9.31
C VAL A 124 4.92 7.32 -8.03
N CYS A 125 5.93 6.83 -7.32
CA CYS A 125 5.79 6.38 -5.93
C CYS A 125 6.77 7.21 -5.06
N ILE A 126 6.23 8.02 -4.17
CA ILE A 126 7.03 8.85 -3.25
C ILE A 126 7.16 8.09 -1.94
N HIS A 127 8.37 7.71 -1.56
CA HIS A 127 8.66 7.09 -0.28
C HIS A 127 9.00 8.16 0.74
N CYS A 128 8.50 8.01 1.96
CA CYS A 128 8.73 8.92 3.08
C CYS A 128 9.40 8.19 4.23
N PRO A 129 10.20 8.90 5.05
CA PRO A 129 10.88 8.28 6.18
C PRO A 129 9.89 7.78 7.25
N PRO A 130 10.27 6.72 8.01
CA PRO A 130 9.56 6.25 9.19
C PRO A 130 9.05 7.37 10.11
N GLY A 131 7.76 7.31 10.47
CA GLY A 131 7.17 8.16 11.51
C GLY A 131 7.02 9.66 11.21
N HIS A 132 7.56 10.18 10.09
CA HIS A 132 7.62 11.63 9.86
C HIS A 132 7.51 12.04 8.38
N PRO A 133 6.30 12.18 7.82
CA PRO A 133 6.14 12.82 6.52
C PRO A 133 6.31 14.36 6.56
N GLU A 134 6.32 14.96 7.76
CA GLU A 134 6.33 16.42 7.96
C GLU A 134 7.70 17.03 8.23
N LYS A 135 8.66 16.25 8.69
CA LYS A 135 10.03 16.72 8.94
C LYS A 135 10.94 16.04 7.96
N ASN A 136 11.60 16.85 7.12
CA ASN A 136 12.79 16.46 6.37
C ASN A 136 13.91 16.12 7.36
N ALA A 137 13.79 15.01 8.07
CA ALA A 137 14.83 14.45 8.91
C ALA A 137 15.81 13.73 8.00
N MET A 138 16.63 14.49 7.30
CA MET A 138 17.65 13.93 6.43
C MET A 138 18.82 13.46 7.28
N PRO A 139 19.22 12.17 7.25
CA PRO A 139 20.52 11.79 7.78
C PRO A 139 21.61 12.50 6.96
N ALA A 140 22.75 12.83 7.59
CA ALA A 140 23.84 13.54 6.91
C ALA A 140 24.42 12.77 5.69
N ALA A 141 24.22 11.45 5.66
CA ALA A 141 24.58 10.57 4.56
C ALA A 141 23.57 9.40 4.46
N PRO A 142 23.40 8.79 3.27
CA PRO A 142 22.60 7.58 3.11
C PRO A 142 23.22 6.39 3.87
N ILE A 143 22.40 5.36 4.16
CA ILE A 143 22.88 4.17 4.87
C ILE A 143 23.81 3.37 3.96
N ALA A 144 24.97 2.95 4.45
CA ALA A 144 25.96 2.18 3.71
C ALA A 144 25.56 0.70 3.50
N VAL A 145 24.46 0.47 2.78
CA VAL A 145 23.92 -0.86 2.43
C VAL A 145 23.80 -1.03 0.92
N ALA A 146 23.78 -2.28 0.45
CA ALA A 146 23.70 -2.61 -0.98
C ALA A 146 22.32 -2.32 -1.58
N ASN A 147 21.25 -2.61 -0.83
CA ASN A 147 19.87 -2.41 -1.28
C ASN A 147 19.56 -0.90 -1.40
N THR A 148 19.15 -0.45 -2.59
CA THR A 148 18.82 0.95 -2.87
C THR A 148 17.75 1.50 -1.93
N ARG A 149 16.67 0.75 -1.70
CA ARG A 149 15.52 1.22 -0.91
C ARG A 149 15.91 1.36 0.56
N GLU A 150 16.67 0.41 1.10
CA GLU A 150 17.22 0.50 2.46
C GLU A 150 18.21 1.66 2.61
N ARG A 151 19.06 1.88 1.61
CA ARG A 151 20.04 2.98 1.58
C ARG A 151 19.37 4.36 1.78
N TRP A 152 18.16 4.51 1.24
CA TRP A 152 17.40 5.77 1.24
C TRP A 152 16.19 5.77 2.19
N LEU A 153 16.09 4.77 3.09
CA LEU A 153 14.95 4.54 3.98
C LEU A 153 14.53 5.77 4.81
N TYR A 154 15.51 6.56 5.25
CA TYR A 154 15.28 7.76 6.08
C TYR A 154 15.23 9.06 5.26
N THR A 155 14.92 8.97 3.97
CA THR A 155 14.79 10.14 3.09
C THR A 155 13.49 10.10 2.32
N THR A 156 13.03 11.26 1.87
CA THR A 156 11.97 11.32 0.87
C THR A 156 12.58 11.15 -0.52
N TYR A 157 12.34 10.02 -1.17
CA TYR A 157 12.84 9.72 -2.52
C TYR A 157 11.69 9.30 -3.45
N ILE A 158 11.93 9.36 -4.75
CA ILE A 158 10.90 9.12 -5.77
C ILE A 158 11.30 7.91 -6.60
N GLU A 159 10.38 6.95 -6.73
CA GLU A 159 10.41 5.98 -7.82
C GLU A 159 9.55 6.51 -8.97
N LEU A 160 10.14 6.66 -10.15
CA LEU A 160 9.48 7.10 -11.37
C LEU A 160 9.15 5.88 -12.24
N ILE A 161 7.86 5.62 -12.44
CA ILE A 161 7.37 4.46 -13.20
C ILE A 161 7.18 4.91 -14.65
N VAL A 162 8.12 4.50 -15.50
CA VAL A 162 8.22 4.94 -16.90
C VAL A 162 7.57 3.92 -17.83
N ASP A 163 6.60 4.38 -18.62
CA ASP A 163 5.94 3.61 -19.68
C ASP A 163 6.37 4.06 -21.09
N GLY A 164 7.02 5.23 -21.21
CA GLY A 164 7.43 5.80 -22.50
C GLY A 164 6.31 6.54 -23.24
N HIS A 165 5.11 6.65 -22.66
CA HIS A 165 3.98 7.36 -23.25
C HIS A 165 3.46 8.46 -22.32
N VAL A 166 3.03 8.11 -21.11
CA VAL A 166 2.59 9.09 -20.10
C VAL A 166 3.81 9.69 -19.39
N VAL A 167 4.69 8.83 -18.92
CA VAL A 167 5.98 9.20 -18.35
C VAL A 167 7.03 8.89 -19.41
N ASP A 168 7.53 9.93 -20.08
CA ASP A 168 8.56 9.84 -21.11
C ASP A 168 9.80 10.62 -20.67
N LEU A 169 10.93 9.92 -20.51
CA LEU A 169 12.19 10.51 -20.07
C LEU A 169 12.75 11.55 -21.05
N ASN A 170 12.36 11.51 -22.33
CA ASN A 170 12.81 12.50 -23.31
C ASN A 170 12.08 13.84 -23.20
N ARG A 171 10.99 13.90 -22.44
CA ARG A 171 10.12 15.10 -22.34
C ARG A 171 10.13 15.76 -20.97
N ILE A 172 10.68 15.09 -19.96
CA ILE A 172 10.83 15.67 -18.62
C ILE A 172 12.26 16.11 -18.34
N ALA A 173 12.39 17.23 -17.64
CA ALA A 173 13.66 17.63 -17.07
C ALA A 173 13.95 16.78 -15.81
N LEU A 174 15.06 16.04 -15.83
CA LEU A 174 15.60 15.43 -14.63
C LEU A 174 16.47 16.46 -13.89
N PRO A 175 16.41 16.56 -12.55
CA PRO A 175 17.23 17.51 -11.81
C PRO A 175 18.72 17.17 -11.93
N ALA A 176 19.55 18.15 -12.31
CA ALA A 176 20.98 17.94 -12.54
C ALA A 176 21.77 17.54 -11.27
N ASP A 177 21.25 17.86 -10.09
CA ASP A 177 21.85 17.57 -8.78
C ASP A 177 21.31 16.28 -8.14
N THR A 178 20.49 15.51 -8.86
CA THR A 178 19.80 14.35 -8.34
C THR A 178 20.36 13.06 -8.95
N PRO A 179 20.84 12.12 -8.12
CA PRO A 179 21.24 10.80 -8.62
C PRO A 179 20.06 10.11 -9.31
N ILE A 180 20.30 9.61 -10.52
CA ILE A 180 19.35 8.79 -11.27
C ILE A 180 19.79 7.34 -11.16
N LEU A 181 18.93 6.51 -10.56
CA LEU A 181 19.20 5.08 -10.38
C LEU A 181 18.32 4.31 -11.35
N ASP A 182 18.92 3.69 -12.35
CA ASP A 182 18.19 2.89 -13.31
C ASP A 182 18.02 1.45 -12.81
N GLU A 183 16.79 1.08 -12.46
CA GLU A 183 16.41 -0.29 -12.07
C GLU A 183 15.59 -1.00 -13.18
N TRP A 184 15.49 -0.43 -14.39
CA TRP A 184 14.69 -1.01 -15.49
C TRP A 184 15.04 -2.45 -15.83
N PHE A 185 16.31 -2.83 -15.75
CA PHE A 185 16.79 -4.16 -16.11
C PHE A 185 16.80 -5.16 -14.94
N ASN A 186 16.50 -4.69 -13.72
CA ASN A 186 16.53 -5.54 -12.52
C ASN A 186 15.17 -6.14 -12.16
N ALA A 187 14.09 -5.75 -12.85
CA ALA A 187 12.71 -6.19 -12.58
C ALA A 187 12.46 -7.72 -12.69
N GLY A 188 13.42 -8.50 -13.19
CA GLY A 188 13.36 -9.96 -13.26
C GLY A 188 14.14 -10.71 -12.17
N LYS A 189 14.80 -10.00 -11.25
CA LYS A 189 15.51 -10.57 -10.10
C LYS A 189 14.75 -10.21 -8.82
N SER A 190 13.57 -10.80 -8.64
CA SER A 190 12.93 -10.82 -7.32
C SER A 190 13.69 -11.82 -6.46
N ASP A 191 14.29 -11.35 -5.36
CA ASP A 191 14.72 -12.23 -4.26
C ASP A 191 13.52 -12.98 -3.65
#